data_AF-A0A2H5AY62-F1
#
_entry.id   AF-A0A2H5AY62-F1
#
_cell.length_a   1.000
_cell.length_b   1.000
_cell.length_c   1.000
_cell.angle_alpha   90.00
_cell.angle_beta   90.00
_cell.angle_gamma   90.00
#
_symmetry.space_group_name_H-M   'P 1'
#
loop_
_entity.id
_entity.type
_entity.pdbx_description
1 polymer ?
#
loop_
_entity_poly.entity_id
_entity_poly.type
_entity_poly.pdbx_seq_one_letter_code
_entity_poly.pdbx_strand_id
1 'polypeptide(L)'
;MRLHPLAATLALVLAAPLVAAAPASAAASPGAAACALPGATGWTDEGHTTDRTQFLDPIGTKHVLTLFVDFPDAPAQGAPQDYYDELAPAADWMRQDSYGRTRLDLTPLRRWLRMPQASNSYGFDRGISFEQHELYVRQAVEAAAPYTDFSRYDLVYVVPTKNASAITFSPTYLYDPTAAGITVKGHRIKWAVTFGQDRYHWGPTVADHETSHTFGLPDLYAFTATDYHRYVGGWDLMGNIAGASPQHLGWERWKFGWIDDRQVACLPTAGKRTVRLNAIERTGGTKIAVLPTGPTTAYVAESRRALGADAKACSTGVLIYRIDTATQTGQGPVQVVNGNPTAVLPTGCTPLDLAAFQPGQSFTDPASGVRIQVRSKGPHDDLVVLSR
;
A
#
# COMPACT_ATOMS: atom_id res chain seq x y z
N MET A 1 -66.56 -1.39 83.05
CA MET A 1 -65.10 -1.59 82.97
C MET A 1 -64.58 -0.82 81.77
N ARG A 2 -63.65 0.10 82.02
CA ARG A 2 -62.90 0.86 81.00
C ARG A 2 -61.92 -0.08 80.29
N LEU A 3 -61.81 0.03 78.96
CA LEU A 3 -60.64 -0.36 78.18
C LEU A 3 -60.60 0.55 76.94
N HIS A 4 -59.55 1.37 76.83
CA HIS A 4 -59.26 2.24 75.70
C HIS A 4 -58.64 1.45 74.55
N PRO A 5 -58.96 1.74 73.27
CA PRO A 5 -58.11 1.35 72.16
C PRO A 5 -57.21 2.52 71.73
N LEU A 6 -55.94 2.18 71.49
CA LEU A 6 -54.87 3.06 71.03
C LEU A 6 -55.17 3.65 69.65
N ALA A 7 -54.94 4.96 69.50
CA ALA A 7 -54.85 5.62 68.20
C ALA A 7 -53.45 5.40 67.61
N ALA A 8 -53.37 4.68 66.50
CA ALA A 8 -52.15 4.59 65.69
C ALA A 8 -52.20 5.64 64.58
N THR A 9 -51.35 6.67 64.70
CA THR A 9 -51.13 7.68 63.66
C THR A 9 -50.27 7.10 62.53
N LEU A 10 -50.86 6.94 61.35
CA LEU A 10 -50.16 6.53 60.13
C LEU A 10 -49.51 7.77 59.49
N ALA A 11 -48.19 7.89 59.55
CA ALA A 11 -47.45 8.91 58.83
C ALA A 11 -47.27 8.49 57.37
N LEU A 12 -47.91 9.21 56.44
CA LEU A 12 -47.74 9.03 54.99
C LEU A 12 -46.42 9.70 54.57
N VAL A 13 -45.39 8.91 54.27
CA VAL A 13 -44.15 9.40 53.67
C VAL A 13 -44.34 9.39 52.15
N LEU A 14 -44.41 10.58 51.53
CA LEU A 14 -44.31 10.71 50.07
C LEU A 14 -42.87 10.43 49.63
N ALA A 15 -42.64 9.26 49.05
CA ALA A 15 -41.41 8.97 48.31
C ALA A 15 -41.51 9.58 46.91
N ALA A 16 -40.78 10.68 46.66
CA ALA A 16 -40.60 11.19 45.31
C ALA A 16 -39.67 10.24 44.52
N PRO A 17 -40.00 9.85 43.27
CA PRO A 17 -39.12 9.02 42.49
C PRO A 17 -37.94 9.87 42.01
N LEU A 18 -36.74 9.57 42.52
CA LEU A 18 -35.50 10.02 41.91
C LEU A 18 -35.38 9.36 40.54
N VAL A 19 -35.66 10.12 39.47
CA VAL A 19 -35.34 9.73 38.11
C VAL A 19 -33.81 9.83 37.98
N ALA A 20 -33.12 8.72 38.21
CA ALA A 20 -31.71 8.62 37.87
C ALA A 20 -31.59 8.71 36.35
N ALA A 21 -31.04 9.80 35.85
CA ALA A 21 -30.66 9.92 34.45
C ALA A 21 -29.68 8.80 34.12
N ALA A 22 -30.07 7.90 33.22
CA ALA A 22 -29.17 6.87 32.69
C ALA A 22 -27.93 7.57 32.10
N PRO A 23 -26.71 7.05 32.33
CA PRO A 23 -25.52 7.58 31.69
C PRO A 23 -25.77 7.52 30.17
N ALA A 24 -25.58 8.65 29.49
CA ALA A 24 -25.62 8.69 28.04
C ALA A 24 -24.68 7.60 27.52
N SER A 25 -25.23 6.59 26.83
CA SER A 25 -24.45 5.60 26.12
C SER A 25 -23.48 6.38 25.23
N ALA A 26 -22.18 6.26 25.49
CA ALA A 26 -21.16 6.75 24.57
C ALA A 26 -21.51 6.14 23.21
N ALA A 27 -21.85 6.97 22.23
CA ALA A 27 -22.11 6.50 20.88
C ALA A 27 -20.92 5.62 20.49
N ALA A 28 -21.18 4.38 20.08
CA ALA A 28 -20.13 3.50 19.59
C ALA A 28 -19.35 4.28 18.53
N SER A 29 -18.03 4.38 18.70
CA SER A 29 -17.20 5.00 17.67
C SER A 29 -17.53 4.31 16.34
N PRO A 30 -17.79 5.05 15.25
CA PRO A 30 -18.02 4.45 13.95
C PRO A 30 -16.91 3.45 13.66
N GLY A 31 -17.28 2.24 13.23
CA GLY A 31 -16.30 1.23 12.82
C GLY A 31 -15.42 1.76 11.70
N ALA A 32 -14.20 1.22 11.57
CA ALA A 32 -13.26 1.63 10.54
C ALA A 32 -13.84 1.59 9.12
N ALA A 33 -14.75 0.64 8.85
CA ALA A 33 -15.48 0.51 7.59
C ALA A 33 -16.15 1.80 7.09
N ALA A 34 -16.58 2.71 7.99
CA ALA A 34 -17.16 4.00 7.58
C ALA A 34 -16.15 4.95 6.91
N CYS A 35 -14.85 4.67 7.04
CA CYS A 35 -13.76 5.39 6.41
C CYS A 35 -13.07 4.60 5.29
N ALA A 36 -13.49 3.36 5.03
CA ALA A 36 -12.94 2.52 3.97
C ALA A 36 -13.57 2.96 2.65
N LEU A 37 -12.86 3.79 1.88
CA LEU A 37 -13.38 4.34 0.64
C LEU A 37 -13.46 3.25 -0.45
N PRO A 38 -14.52 3.23 -1.28
CA PRO A 38 -14.63 2.26 -2.37
C PRO A 38 -13.61 2.55 -3.48
N GLY A 39 -13.23 1.50 -4.19
CA GLY A 39 -12.54 1.61 -5.48
C GLY A 39 -13.46 2.21 -6.54
N ALA A 40 -12.90 3.03 -7.42
CA ALA A 40 -13.69 3.85 -8.35
C ALA A 40 -13.15 3.86 -9.78
N THR A 41 -11.99 3.25 -10.04
CA THR A 41 -11.43 3.21 -11.41
C THR A 41 -11.79 1.94 -12.18
N GLY A 42 -12.16 0.86 -11.47
CA GLY A 42 -12.34 -0.47 -12.06
C GLY A 42 -11.03 -1.17 -12.42
N TRP A 43 -9.89 -0.62 -11.98
CA TRP A 43 -8.56 -1.19 -12.18
C TRP A 43 -7.73 -1.02 -10.89
N THR A 44 -6.44 -0.74 -10.98
CA THR A 44 -5.61 -0.33 -9.84
C THR A 44 -6.09 1.02 -9.31
N ASP A 45 -6.31 1.13 -8.01
CA ASP A 45 -6.73 2.35 -7.33
C ASP A 45 -6.38 2.32 -5.85
N GLU A 46 -6.74 3.36 -5.10
CA GLU A 46 -6.53 3.42 -3.65
C GLU A 46 -7.73 2.88 -2.84
N GLY A 47 -8.72 2.27 -3.49
CA GLY A 47 -9.97 1.85 -2.84
C GLY A 47 -9.89 0.50 -2.14
N HIS A 48 -10.70 0.34 -1.09
CA HIS A 48 -10.79 -0.88 -0.27
C HIS A 48 -11.65 -1.98 -0.91
N THR A 49 -12.49 -1.66 -1.90
CA THR A 49 -13.27 -2.66 -2.64
C THR A 49 -12.46 -3.17 -3.83
N THR A 50 -11.51 -4.07 -3.56
CA THR A 50 -10.63 -4.67 -4.58
C THR A 50 -11.27 -5.90 -5.24
N ASP A 51 -11.30 -5.95 -6.57
CA ASP A 51 -11.75 -7.13 -7.32
C ASP A 51 -10.75 -8.29 -7.19
N ARG A 52 -11.11 -9.32 -6.43
CA ARG A 52 -10.26 -10.51 -6.21
C ARG A 52 -10.25 -11.51 -7.37
N THR A 53 -11.04 -11.27 -8.42
CA THR A 53 -10.93 -12.03 -9.66
C THR A 53 -9.77 -11.54 -10.52
N GLN A 54 -9.47 -10.24 -10.41
CA GLN A 54 -8.44 -9.52 -11.16
C GLN A 54 -7.15 -9.32 -10.36
N PHE A 55 -7.24 -9.06 -9.05
CA PHE A 55 -6.08 -8.81 -8.19
C PHE A 55 -5.87 -9.96 -7.20
N LEU A 56 -4.61 -10.30 -7.00
CA LEU A 56 -4.18 -11.31 -6.05
C LEU A 56 -4.46 -10.84 -4.62
N ASP A 57 -4.90 -11.75 -3.75
CA ASP A 57 -5.00 -11.47 -2.32
C ASP A 57 -3.58 -11.25 -1.76
N PRO A 58 -3.28 -10.10 -1.11
CA PRO A 58 -1.96 -9.87 -0.52
C PRO A 58 -1.69 -10.74 0.71
N ILE A 59 -2.69 -11.34 1.36
CA ILE A 59 -2.50 -12.09 2.61
C ILE A 59 -2.01 -13.52 2.37
N GLY A 60 -1.07 -13.97 3.19
CA GLY A 60 -0.52 -15.32 3.20
C GLY A 60 0.73 -15.47 2.36
N THR A 61 1.03 -16.71 1.99
CA THR A 61 2.17 -17.01 1.11
C THR A 61 1.73 -16.88 -0.35
N LYS A 62 2.56 -16.23 -1.15
CA LYS A 62 2.44 -16.13 -2.61
C LYS A 62 3.54 -16.99 -3.21
N HIS A 63 3.19 -18.09 -3.86
CA HIS A 63 4.14 -18.97 -4.51
C HIS A 63 4.53 -18.36 -5.86
N VAL A 64 5.78 -17.95 -6.01
CA VAL A 64 6.27 -17.22 -7.19
C VAL A 64 7.22 -18.08 -7.97
N LEU A 65 6.92 -18.33 -9.25
CA LEU A 65 7.88 -18.99 -10.14
C LEU A 65 8.74 -17.94 -10.85
N THR A 66 10.05 -17.99 -10.63
CA THR A 66 11.01 -17.11 -11.32
C THR A 66 11.57 -17.81 -12.56
N LEU A 67 11.26 -17.24 -13.72
CA LEU A 67 11.71 -17.65 -15.04
C LEU A 67 12.87 -16.77 -15.48
N PHE A 68 13.93 -17.38 -16.02
CA PHE A 68 15.07 -16.66 -16.56
C PHE A 68 15.11 -16.83 -18.07
N VAL A 69 15.06 -15.72 -18.80
CA VAL A 69 14.89 -15.73 -20.26
C VAL A 69 16.09 -15.13 -20.99
N ASP A 70 16.42 -15.72 -22.13
CA ASP A 70 17.41 -15.19 -23.07
C ASP A 70 16.87 -15.17 -24.49
N PHE A 71 17.56 -14.49 -25.40
CA PHE A 71 17.03 -14.16 -26.72
C PHE A 71 18.02 -14.53 -27.82
N PRO A 72 17.58 -14.69 -29.08
CA PRO A 72 18.47 -14.92 -30.22
C PRO A 72 19.56 -13.85 -30.40
N ASP A 73 19.23 -12.58 -30.20
CA ASP A 73 20.11 -11.40 -30.28
C ASP A 73 20.84 -11.09 -28.98
N ALA A 74 20.33 -11.59 -27.86
CA ALA A 74 20.88 -11.38 -26.52
C ALA A 74 20.98 -12.73 -25.78
N PRO A 75 21.98 -13.57 -26.12
CA PRO A 75 22.18 -14.85 -25.43
C PRO A 75 22.60 -14.63 -23.98
N ALA A 76 22.21 -15.54 -23.10
CA ALA A 76 22.56 -15.45 -21.68
C ALA A 76 24.06 -15.60 -21.40
N GLN A 77 24.50 -14.93 -20.34
CA GLN A 77 25.79 -15.16 -19.68
C GLN A 77 25.56 -15.31 -18.17
N GLY A 78 26.40 -16.13 -17.53
CA GLY A 78 26.27 -16.43 -16.11
C GLY A 78 25.18 -17.45 -15.77
N ALA A 79 25.06 -17.75 -14.49
CA ALA A 79 24.07 -18.71 -14.00
C ALA A 79 22.76 -17.97 -13.69
N PRO A 80 21.58 -18.59 -13.93
CA PRO A 80 20.30 -18.05 -13.45
C PRO A 80 20.27 -17.75 -11.95
N GLN A 81 21.09 -18.45 -11.17
CA GLN A 81 21.24 -18.22 -9.73
C GLN A 81 21.71 -16.79 -9.42
N ASP A 82 22.64 -16.24 -10.22
CA ASP A 82 23.18 -14.89 -9.99
C ASP A 82 22.06 -13.84 -10.09
N TYR A 83 21.16 -14.02 -11.05
CA TYR A 83 19.99 -13.15 -11.27
C TYR A 83 18.91 -13.35 -10.21
N TYR A 84 18.76 -14.58 -9.70
CA TYR A 84 17.87 -14.86 -8.57
C TYR A 84 18.35 -14.14 -7.31
N ASP A 85 19.65 -14.23 -6.99
CA ASP A 85 20.23 -13.67 -5.77
C ASP A 85 20.10 -12.14 -5.71
N GLU A 86 20.06 -11.45 -6.86
CA GLU A 86 19.78 -10.01 -6.96
C GLU A 86 18.36 -9.64 -6.50
N LEU A 87 17.36 -10.48 -6.76
CA LEU A 87 15.95 -10.21 -6.46
C LEU A 87 15.45 -10.90 -5.18
N ALA A 88 16.12 -11.96 -4.73
CA ALA A 88 15.75 -12.72 -3.54
C ALA A 88 15.51 -11.85 -2.28
N PRO A 89 16.24 -10.73 -2.04
CA PRO A 89 15.97 -9.87 -0.89
C PRO A 89 14.57 -9.23 -0.85
N ALA A 90 13.85 -9.16 -1.97
CA ALA A 90 12.48 -8.67 -2.02
C ALA A 90 11.55 -9.46 -1.07
N ALA A 91 11.74 -10.78 -0.97
CA ALA A 91 10.95 -11.62 -0.08
C ALA A 91 11.08 -11.21 1.40
N ASP A 92 12.29 -10.79 1.81
CA ASP A 92 12.54 -10.29 3.16
C ASP A 92 11.97 -8.89 3.38
N TRP A 93 12.01 -8.04 2.35
CA TRP A 93 11.46 -6.68 2.39
C TRP A 93 9.93 -6.72 2.50
N MET A 94 9.23 -7.43 1.61
CA MET A 94 7.77 -7.61 1.64
C MET A 94 7.29 -8.19 2.98
N ARG A 95 8.02 -9.18 3.51
CA ARG A 95 7.71 -9.76 4.82
C ARG A 95 7.82 -8.73 5.95
N GLN A 96 8.82 -7.86 5.93
CA GLN A 96 8.99 -6.83 6.96
C GLN A 96 7.90 -5.76 6.85
N ASP A 97 7.63 -5.28 5.64
CA ASP A 97 6.66 -4.21 5.38
C ASP A 97 5.22 -4.64 5.73
N SER A 98 4.86 -5.88 5.40
CA SER A 98 3.55 -6.49 5.70
C SER A 98 3.38 -6.99 7.13
N TYR A 99 4.34 -6.77 8.03
CA TYR A 99 4.38 -7.38 9.36
C TYR A 99 4.30 -8.92 9.35
N GLY A 100 4.81 -9.54 8.29
CA GLY A 100 4.79 -10.98 8.07
C GLY A 100 3.46 -11.53 7.57
N ARG A 101 2.50 -10.67 7.23
CA ARG A 101 1.20 -11.07 6.66
C ARG A 101 1.30 -11.47 5.20
N THR A 102 2.32 -11.01 4.47
CA THR A 102 2.64 -11.44 3.12
C THR A 102 4.01 -12.11 3.11
N ARG A 103 4.11 -13.25 2.42
CA ARG A 103 5.38 -13.95 2.19
C ARG A 103 5.50 -14.26 0.71
N LEU A 104 6.60 -13.85 0.10
CA LEU A 104 6.94 -14.27 -1.27
C LEU A 104 7.79 -15.53 -1.19
N ASP A 105 7.27 -16.65 -1.67
CA ASP A 105 7.98 -17.92 -1.78
C ASP A 105 8.55 -18.04 -3.20
N LEU A 106 9.74 -17.50 -3.38
CA LEU A 106 10.39 -17.39 -4.69
C LEU A 106 11.05 -18.73 -5.07
N THR A 107 10.56 -19.36 -6.13
CA THR A 107 11.08 -20.61 -6.68
C THR A 107 11.78 -20.36 -8.02
N PRO A 108 13.12 -20.40 -8.10
CA PRO A 108 13.83 -20.22 -9.35
C PRO A 108 13.74 -21.48 -10.22
N LEU A 109 13.27 -21.33 -11.46
CA LEU A 109 13.48 -22.33 -12.50
C LEU A 109 14.92 -22.17 -13.01
N ARG A 110 15.87 -22.94 -12.44
CA ARG A 110 17.33 -22.77 -12.63
C ARG A 110 17.84 -23.15 -14.02
N ARG A 111 17.34 -22.49 -15.06
CA ARG A 111 17.78 -22.63 -16.45
C ARG A 111 17.44 -21.37 -17.25
N TRP A 112 18.20 -21.15 -18.32
CA TRP A 112 17.84 -20.17 -19.34
C TRP A 112 16.77 -20.74 -20.28
N LEU A 113 15.71 -19.98 -20.46
CA LEU A 113 14.61 -20.26 -21.38
C LEU A 113 14.80 -19.39 -22.62
N ARG A 114 14.99 -20.04 -23.77
CA ARG A 114 15.15 -19.32 -25.03
C ARG A 114 13.80 -18.77 -25.50
N MET A 115 13.69 -17.45 -25.55
CA MET A 115 12.57 -16.75 -26.17
C MET A 115 12.60 -16.94 -27.70
N PRO A 116 11.43 -17.00 -28.36
CA PRO A 116 11.35 -17.34 -29.78
C PRO A 116 11.72 -16.19 -30.72
N GLN A 117 11.77 -14.94 -30.23
CA GLN A 117 12.09 -13.76 -31.02
C GLN A 117 13.12 -12.86 -30.33
N ALA A 118 13.72 -11.95 -31.10
CA ALA A 118 14.76 -11.04 -30.61
C ALA A 118 14.21 -10.12 -29.50
N SER A 119 15.04 -9.75 -28.53
CA SER A 119 14.68 -8.89 -27.41
C SER A 119 14.11 -7.54 -27.87
N ASN A 120 14.68 -6.97 -28.93
CA ASN A 120 14.23 -5.70 -29.53
C ASN A 120 12.90 -5.76 -30.29
N SER A 121 12.34 -6.94 -30.53
CA SER A 121 11.06 -7.10 -31.23
C SER A 121 9.84 -6.99 -30.31
N TYR A 122 10.03 -7.07 -28.99
CA TYR A 122 8.93 -6.96 -28.01
C TYR A 122 8.49 -5.52 -27.72
N GLY A 123 9.26 -4.51 -28.13
CA GLY A 123 8.90 -3.10 -27.93
C GLY A 123 8.87 -2.66 -26.46
N PHE A 124 9.80 -3.17 -25.65
CA PHE A 124 9.92 -2.87 -24.21
C PHE A 124 10.49 -1.47 -23.94
N ASP A 125 9.77 -0.46 -24.42
CA ASP A 125 9.95 0.96 -24.12
C ASP A 125 8.75 1.49 -23.33
N ARG A 126 8.91 2.64 -22.66
CA ARG A 126 7.78 3.29 -21.96
C ARG A 126 6.64 3.54 -22.93
N GLY A 127 5.45 3.03 -22.59
CA GLY A 127 4.28 3.03 -23.47
C GLY A 127 4.02 1.71 -24.21
N ILE A 128 4.70 0.60 -23.83
CA ILE A 128 4.37 -0.75 -24.29
C ILE A 128 2.86 -1.00 -24.21
N SER A 129 2.28 -1.63 -25.25
CA SER A 129 0.87 -2.00 -25.23
C SER A 129 0.63 -3.23 -24.34
N PHE A 130 -0.60 -3.38 -23.88
CA PHE A 130 -1.02 -4.57 -23.12
C PHE A 130 -0.74 -5.85 -23.91
N GLU A 131 -1.04 -5.88 -25.21
CA GLU A 131 -0.86 -7.04 -26.08
C GLU A 131 0.62 -7.39 -26.29
N GLN A 132 1.50 -6.39 -26.39
CA GLN A 132 2.93 -6.60 -26.50
C GLN A 132 3.51 -7.21 -25.21
N HIS A 133 3.10 -6.69 -24.05
CA HIS A 133 3.51 -7.26 -22.76
C HIS A 133 2.93 -8.65 -22.56
N GLU A 134 1.65 -8.87 -22.89
CA GLU A 134 1.01 -10.19 -22.80
C GLU A 134 1.72 -11.21 -23.70
N LEU A 135 2.11 -10.83 -24.91
CA LEU A 135 2.88 -11.69 -25.81
C LEU A 135 4.22 -12.10 -25.19
N TYR A 136 4.94 -11.17 -24.58
CA TYR A 136 6.21 -11.43 -23.91
C TYR A 136 6.05 -12.46 -22.78
N VAL A 137 5.09 -12.23 -21.88
CA VAL A 137 4.82 -13.14 -20.76
C VAL A 137 4.36 -14.50 -21.28
N ARG A 138 3.49 -14.53 -22.29
CA ARG A 138 2.98 -15.76 -22.90
C ARG A 138 4.12 -16.64 -23.41
N GLN A 139 5.04 -16.08 -24.19
CA GLN A 139 6.15 -16.82 -24.77
C GLN A 139 7.15 -17.30 -23.70
N ALA A 140 7.37 -16.52 -22.63
CA ALA A 140 8.18 -16.95 -21.50
C ALA A 140 7.56 -18.16 -20.77
N VAL A 141 6.25 -18.11 -20.51
CA VAL A 141 5.50 -19.19 -19.84
C VAL A 141 5.43 -20.44 -20.75
N GLU A 142 5.22 -20.29 -22.05
CA GLU A 142 5.24 -21.39 -23.03
C GLU A 142 6.62 -22.07 -23.09
N ALA A 143 7.72 -21.30 -23.10
CA ALA A 143 9.07 -21.84 -23.07
C ALA A 143 9.38 -22.62 -21.78
N ALA A 144 8.79 -22.21 -20.66
CA ALA A 144 8.91 -22.87 -19.37
C ALA A 144 8.01 -24.11 -19.20
N ALA A 145 6.91 -24.21 -19.97
CA ALA A 145 5.87 -25.22 -19.80
C ALA A 145 6.36 -26.69 -19.79
N PRO A 146 7.40 -27.10 -20.54
CA PRO A 146 7.93 -28.46 -20.45
C PRO A 146 8.62 -28.80 -19.12
N TYR A 147 8.97 -27.80 -18.31
CA TYR A 147 9.89 -27.96 -17.18
C TYR A 147 9.27 -27.67 -15.82
N THR A 148 8.01 -27.23 -15.79
CA THR A 148 7.32 -26.84 -14.56
C THR A 148 5.81 -27.07 -14.70
N ASP A 149 5.15 -27.17 -13.56
CA ASP A 149 3.70 -27.17 -13.45
C ASP A 149 3.25 -25.85 -12.86
N PHE A 150 2.60 -25.02 -13.69
CA PHE A 150 2.16 -23.68 -13.29
C PHE A 150 1.06 -23.70 -12.22
N SER A 151 0.33 -24.80 -12.07
CA SER A 151 -0.74 -24.89 -11.06
C SER A 151 -0.23 -24.80 -9.60
N ARG A 152 1.08 -24.87 -9.39
CA ARG A 152 1.74 -24.77 -8.09
C ARG A 152 2.09 -23.34 -7.67
N TYR A 153 1.87 -22.36 -8.54
CA TYR A 153 2.32 -20.98 -8.34
C TYR A 153 1.15 -20.02 -8.53
N ASP A 154 1.15 -18.94 -7.76
CA ASP A 154 0.15 -17.88 -7.85
C ASP A 154 0.53 -16.87 -8.94
N LEU A 155 1.83 -16.53 -9.04
CA LEU A 155 2.35 -15.54 -9.99
C LEU A 155 3.72 -15.93 -10.57
N VAL A 156 4.07 -15.29 -11.67
CA VAL A 156 5.32 -15.54 -12.42
C VAL A 156 6.20 -14.31 -12.43
N TYR A 157 7.48 -14.48 -12.12
CA TYR A 157 8.52 -13.46 -12.35
C TYR A 157 9.29 -13.81 -13.62
N VAL A 158 9.48 -12.86 -14.53
CA VAL A 158 10.23 -13.06 -15.78
C VAL A 158 11.45 -12.15 -15.78
N VAL A 159 12.64 -12.75 -15.64
CA VAL A 159 13.92 -12.06 -15.51
C VAL A 159 14.74 -12.27 -16.80
N PRO A 160 14.92 -11.23 -17.63
CA PRO A 160 15.76 -11.34 -18.82
C PRO A 160 17.24 -11.29 -18.45
N THR A 161 18.06 -11.97 -19.25
CA THR A 161 19.52 -11.81 -19.21
C THR A 161 19.95 -10.35 -19.27
N LYS A 162 21.07 -10.03 -18.62
CA LYS A 162 21.66 -8.69 -18.62
C LYS A 162 22.06 -8.22 -20.03
N ASN A 163 22.28 -9.16 -20.94
CA ASN A 163 22.59 -8.86 -22.34
C ASN A 163 21.37 -8.32 -23.12
N ALA A 164 20.16 -8.48 -22.61
CA ALA A 164 18.93 -8.05 -23.28
C ALA A 164 18.65 -6.56 -23.03
N SER A 165 19.53 -5.69 -23.53
CA SER A 165 19.46 -4.24 -23.30
C SER A 165 18.18 -3.60 -23.82
N ALA A 166 17.47 -4.24 -24.75
CA ALA A 166 16.19 -3.77 -25.28
C ALA A 166 14.99 -4.02 -24.35
N ILE A 167 15.14 -4.84 -23.30
CA ILE A 167 14.11 -5.01 -22.26
C ILE A 167 14.36 -3.97 -21.17
N THR A 168 13.94 -2.72 -21.40
CA THR A 168 14.51 -1.57 -20.68
C THR A 168 13.96 -1.37 -19.27
N PHE A 169 12.68 -1.66 -19.03
CA PHE A 169 11.99 -1.34 -17.79
C PHE A 169 11.17 -2.52 -17.24
N SER A 170 10.81 -2.44 -15.96
CA SER A 170 10.01 -3.44 -15.25
C SER A 170 8.53 -3.03 -15.24
N PRO A 171 7.64 -3.87 -15.80
CA PRO A 171 6.20 -3.74 -15.61
C PRO A 171 5.51 -5.00 -15.05
N THR A 172 4.33 -4.78 -14.49
CA THR A 172 3.42 -5.83 -14.05
C THR A 172 2.36 -6.16 -15.11
N TYR A 173 2.22 -7.44 -15.40
CA TYR A 173 1.11 -7.98 -16.19
C TYR A 173 -0.03 -8.38 -15.24
N LEU A 174 -1.20 -7.79 -15.48
CA LEU A 174 -2.46 -8.11 -14.82
C LEU A 174 -3.40 -8.68 -15.87
N TYR A 175 -3.94 -9.87 -15.65
CA TYR A 175 -4.91 -10.44 -16.56
C TYR A 175 -6.16 -9.56 -16.65
N ASP A 176 -6.47 -9.12 -17.87
CA ASP A 176 -7.73 -8.48 -18.22
C ASP A 176 -8.80 -9.55 -18.50
N PRO A 177 -9.89 -9.63 -17.71
CA PRO A 177 -10.99 -10.55 -17.95
C PRO A 177 -11.64 -10.47 -19.33
N THR A 178 -11.48 -9.35 -20.03
CA THR A 178 -12.01 -9.11 -21.38
C THR A 178 -11.09 -9.64 -22.49
N ALA A 179 -9.82 -9.92 -22.17
CA ALA A 179 -8.85 -10.48 -23.10
C ALA A 179 -8.83 -12.03 -23.06
N ALA A 180 -8.25 -12.64 -24.10
CA ALA A 180 -8.05 -14.10 -24.14
C ALA A 180 -7.14 -14.58 -23.00
N GLY A 181 -6.18 -13.75 -22.59
CA GLY A 181 -5.21 -14.05 -21.53
C GLY A 181 -4.22 -15.14 -21.92
N ILE A 182 -3.41 -15.54 -20.93
CA ILE A 182 -2.36 -16.54 -21.08
C ILE A 182 -2.81 -17.84 -20.43
N THR A 183 -3.00 -18.90 -21.22
CA THR A 183 -3.36 -20.23 -20.69
C THR A 183 -2.36 -21.26 -21.17
N VAL A 184 -1.70 -21.96 -20.23
CA VAL A 184 -0.70 -22.98 -20.52
C VAL A 184 -1.08 -24.28 -19.83
N LYS A 185 -1.22 -25.35 -20.60
CA LYS A 185 -1.65 -26.69 -20.13
C LYS A 185 -2.94 -26.64 -19.28
N GLY A 186 -3.88 -25.78 -19.65
CA GLY A 186 -5.16 -25.61 -18.95
C GLY A 186 -5.10 -24.74 -17.69
N HIS A 187 -3.93 -24.21 -17.32
CA HIS A 187 -3.78 -23.28 -16.20
C HIS A 187 -3.67 -21.83 -16.71
N ARG A 188 -4.44 -20.91 -16.11
CA ARG A 188 -4.46 -19.48 -16.46
C ARG A 188 -3.40 -18.74 -15.68
N ILE A 189 -2.51 -18.03 -16.36
CA ILE A 189 -1.58 -17.09 -15.73
C ILE A 189 -2.30 -15.76 -15.60
N LYS A 190 -2.53 -15.33 -14.36
CA LYS A 190 -3.24 -14.08 -14.06
C LYS A 190 -2.32 -12.91 -13.71
N TRP A 191 -1.17 -13.20 -13.11
CA TRP A 191 -0.26 -12.20 -12.59
C TRP A 191 1.17 -12.55 -12.98
N ALA A 192 1.88 -11.59 -13.54
CA ALA A 192 3.30 -11.71 -13.74
C ALA A 192 4.01 -10.39 -13.54
N VAL A 193 5.25 -10.44 -13.06
CA VAL A 193 6.16 -9.29 -13.03
C VAL A 193 7.25 -9.55 -14.07
N THR A 194 7.44 -8.60 -14.97
CA THR A 194 8.59 -8.63 -15.88
C THR A 194 9.64 -7.66 -15.39
N PHE A 195 10.89 -8.07 -15.37
CA PHE A 195 12.00 -7.21 -14.97
C PHE A 195 12.72 -6.65 -16.19
N GLY A 196 12.98 -5.35 -16.20
CA GLY A 196 13.83 -4.70 -17.18
C GLY A 196 15.28 -4.57 -16.72
N GLN A 197 16.07 -3.82 -17.49
CA GLN A 197 17.42 -3.43 -17.09
C GLN A 197 17.42 -2.39 -15.96
N ASP A 198 16.33 -1.64 -15.79
CA ASP A 198 16.12 -0.70 -14.67
C ASP A 198 16.24 -1.37 -13.28
N ARG A 199 16.03 -2.68 -13.16
CA ARG A 199 16.27 -3.44 -11.92
C ARG A 199 17.68 -3.26 -11.37
N TYR A 200 18.69 -3.04 -12.23
CA TYR A 200 20.07 -2.84 -11.79
C TYR A 200 20.28 -1.48 -11.12
N HIS A 201 19.37 -0.53 -11.36
CA HIS A 201 19.33 0.75 -10.67
C HIS A 201 18.48 0.67 -9.39
N TRP A 202 17.29 0.07 -9.48
CA TRP A 202 16.34 0.00 -8.37
C TRP A 202 16.69 -1.04 -7.31
N GLY A 203 17.42 -2.09 -7.68
CA GLY A 203 17.69 -3.23 -6.81
C GLY A 203 16.44 -4.09 -6.57
N PRO A 204 16.43 -4.91 -5.51
CA PRO A 204 15.39 -5.91 -5.27
C PRO A 204 13.99 -5.32 -5.04
N THR A 205 13.89 -4.08 -4.54
CA THR A 205 12.61 -3.45 -4.19
C THR A 205 11.72 -3.13 -5.39
N VAL A 206 12.26 -3.18 -6.62
CA VAL A 206 11.41 -3.16 -7.82
C VAL A 206 10.49 -4.38 -7.87
N ALA A 207 10.92 -5.54 -7.38
CA ALA A 207 10.04 -6.71 -7.32
C ALA A 207 8.89 -6.50 -6.35
N ASP A 208 9.12 -5.80 -5.24
CA ASP A 208 8.08 -5.46 -4.28
C ASP A 208 7.09 -4.45 -4.86
N HIS A 209 7.59 -3.42 -5.57
CA HIS A 209 6.78 -2.41 -6.25
C HIS A 209 5.85 -3.05 -7.29
N GLU A 210 6.42 -3.83 -8.20
CA GLU A 210 5.65 -4.50 -9.24
C GLU A 210 4.67 -5.52 -8.65
N THR A 211 5.07 -6.23 -7.59
CA THR A 211 4.15 -7.18 -6.92
C THR A 211 2.97 -6.46 -6.28
N SER A 212 3.17 -5.24 -5.76
CA SER A 212 2.08 -4.45 -5.20
C SER A 212 1.01 -4.06 -6.21
N HIS A 213 1.34 -3.94 -7.51
CA HIS A 213 0.33 -3.82 -8.57
C HIS A 213 -0.54 -5.08 -8.68
N THR A 214 0.03 -6.27 -8.47
CA THR A 214 -0.75 -7.53 -8.46
C THR A 214 -1.79 -7.56 -7.35
N PHE A 215 -1.59 -6.80 -6.27
CA PHE A 215 -2.52 -6.65 -5.16
C PHE A 215 -3.52 -5.49 -5.36
N GLY A 216 -3.36 -4.71 -6.43
CA GLY A 216 -4.30 -3.67 -6.86
C GLY A 216 -3.91 -2.24 -6.49
N LEU A 217 -2.64 -1.97 -6.18
CA LEU A 217 -2.16 -0.59 -6.01
C LEU A 217 -1.82 0.06 -7.36
N PRO A 218 -2.07 1.37 -7.51
CA PRO A 218 -1.63 2.17 -8.65
C PRO A 218 -0.19 2.66 -8.48
N ASP A 219 0.39 3.22 -9.54
CA ASP A 219 1.58 4.06 -9.44
C ASP A 219 1.19 5.42 -8.83
N LEU A 220 1.99 5.91 -7.89
CA LEU A 220 1.78 7.19 -7.21
C LEU A 220 2.67 8.32 -7.75
N TYR A 221 3.60 8.03 -8.67
CA TYR A 221 4.34 9.06 -9.41
C TYR A 221 3.54 9.56 -10.62
N ALA A 222 3.90 10.72 -11.17
CA ALA A 222 3.28 11.28 -12.34
C ALA A 222 3.74 10.57 -13.61
N PHE A 223 2.85 10.27 -14.57
CA PHE A 223 3.29 9.72 -15.87
C PHE A 223 3.74 10.79 -16.88
N THR A 224 3.26 12.03 -16.72
CA THR A 224 3.41 13.10 -17.73
C THR A 224 4.13 14.35 -17.22
N ALA A 225 4.67 14.32 -15.99
CA ALA A 225 5.37 15.47 -15.40
C ALA A 225 6.89 15.36 -15.55
N THR A 226 7.59 16.50 -15.49
CA THR A 226 9.06 16.53 -15.40
C THR A 226 9.56 16.20 -13.99
N ASP A 227 8.77 16.52 -12.97
CA ASP A 227 8.94 16.04 -11.60
C ASP A 227 7.99 14.86 -11.38
N TYR A 228 8.50 13.66 -11.65
CA TYR A 228 7.74 12.42 -11.54
C TYR A 228 7.25 12.18 -10.10
N HIS A 229 8.06 12.50 -9.09
CA HIS A 229 7.77 12.12 -7.70
C HIS A 229 7.04 13.22 -6.90
N ARG A 230 6.45 14.21 -7.59
CA ARG A 230 5.79 15.40 -6.99
C ARG A 230 4.64 15.11 -6.01
N TYR A 231 4.00 13.95 -6.09
CA TYR A 231 2.79 13.66 -5.32
C TYR A 231 3.11 13.07 -3.95
N VAL A 232 3.92 12.00 -3.91
CA VAL A 232 4.23 11.26 -2.68
C VAL A 232 5.71 11.32 -2.31
N GLY A 233 6.60 11.55 -3.28
CA GLY A 233 8.04 11.61 -3.03
C GLY A 233 8.58 10.27 -2.54
N GLY A 234 9.58 10.32 -1.66
CA GLY A 234 10.19 9.12 -1.09
C GLY A 234 9.44 8.48 0.09
N TRP A 235 8.14 8.77 0.27
CA TRP A 235 7.33 8.30 1.41
C TRP A 235 6.56 7.00 1.18
N ASP A 236 6.59 6.48 -0.05
CA ASP A 236 5.88 5.27 -0.45
C ASP A 236 6.60 4.57 -1.61
N LEU A 237 6.62 3.23 -1.60
CA LEU A 237 7.24 2.39 -2.61
C LEU A 237 6.65 2.62 -4.00
N MET A 238 5.33 2.79 -4.07
CA MET A 238 4.56 3.03 -5.29
C MET A 238 4.76 4.45 -5.83
N GLY A 239 5.33 5.35 -5.02
CA GLY A 239 5.73 6.71 -5.42
C GLY A 239 7.18 6.79 -5.91
N ASN A 240 8.13 6.28 -5.13
CA ASN A 240 9.54 6.27 -5.49
C ASN A 240 10.24 5.05 -4.87
N ILE A 241 10.63 4.09 -5.71
CA ILE A 241 11.29 2.84 -5.30
C ILE A 241 12.60 3.12 -4.54
N ALA A 242 13.32 4.19 -4.90
CA ALA A 242 14.55 4.61 -4.25
C ALA A 242 14.33 5.65 -3.13
N GLY A 243 13.09 5.82 -2.69
CA GLY A 243 12.71 6.76 -1.64
C GLY A 243 13.48 6.54 -0.32
N ALA A 244 13.67 7.62 0.43
CA ALA A 244 14.32 7.56 1.74
C ALA A 244 13.46 6.85 2.81
N SER A 245 12.14 6.83 2.60
CA SER A 245 11.13 6.21 3.48
C SER A 245 10.09 5.42 2.65
N PRO A 246 10.50 4.38 1.91
CA PRO A 246 9.68 3.77 0.87
C PRO A 246 8.67 2.74 1.40
N GLN A 247 8.47 2.61 2.71
CA GLN A 247 7.42 1.73 3.22
C GLN A 247 6.04 2.09 2.68
N HIS A 248 5.20 1.09 2.37
CA HIS A 248 3.82 1.34 1.96
C HIS A 248 3.09 2.15 3.03
N LEU A 249 2.34 3.15 2.59
CA LEU A 249 1.53 4.00 3.45
C LEU A 249 0.54 3.15 4.26
N GLY A 250 0.23 3.59 5.47
CA GLY A 250 -0.68 2.89 6.36
C GLY A 250 -2.08 2.68 5.76
N TRP A 251 -2.51 3.57 4.85
CA TRP A 251 -3.73 3.39 4.05
C TRP A 251 -3.68 2.14 3.18
N GLU A 252 -2.62 1.98 2.38
CA GLU A 252 -2.43 0.83 1.50
C GLU A 252 -2.28 -0.46 2.32
N ARG A 253 -1.56 -0.39 3.45
CA ARG A 253 -1.49 -1.49 4.40
C ARG A 253 -2.86 -1.86 4.97
N TRP A 254 -3.80 -0.93 5.08
CA TRP A 254 -5.17 -1.23 5.49
C TRP A 254 -5.96 -1.85 4.34
N LYS A 255 -5.83 -1.32 3.12
CA LYS A 255 -6.41 -1.92 1.90
C LYS A 255 -5.98 -3.37 1.72
N PHE A 256 -4.71 -3.67 1.99
CA PHE A 256 -4.17 -5.03 1.94
C PHE A 256 -4.56 -5.91 3.13
N GLY A 257 -5.17 -5.35 4.17
CA GLY A 257 -5.43 -6.07 5.41
C GLY A 257 -4.15 -6.40 6.18
N TRP A 258 -3.04 -5.69 5.94
CA TRP A 258 -1.83 -5.78 6.76
C TRP A 258 -1.98 -5.08 8.11
N ILE A 259 -2.83 -4.06 8.17
CA ILE A 259 -3.35 -3.49 9.41
C ILE A 259 -4.85 -3.78 9.53
N ASP A 260 -5.29 -4.09 10.75
CA ASP A 260 -6.70 -4.43 11.01
C ASP A 260 -7.54 -3.17 11.24
N ASP A 261 -8.86 -3.26 11.06
CA ASP A 261 -9.82 -2.18 11.36
C ASP A 261 -9.66 -1.58 12.77
N ARG A 262 -9.32 -2.40 13.78
CA ARG A 262 -9.08 -1.92 15.16
C ARG A 262 -7.86 -0.99 15.28
N GLN A 263 -7.01 -0.96 14.27
CA GLN A 263 -5.83 -0.09 14.18
C GLN A 263 -6.11 1.20 13.42
N VAL A 264 -7.37 1.44 13.02
CA VAL A 264 -7.78 2.62 12.25
C VAL A 264 -8.67 3.52 13.11
N ALA A 265 -8.23 4.75 13.33
CA ALA A 265 -9.05 5.77 13.98
C ALA A 265 -9.87 6.54 12.93
N CYS A 266 -11.10 6.09 12.70
CA CYS A 266 -12.03 6.70 11.75
C CYS A 266 -12.78 7.92 12.35
N LEU A 267 -12.83 9.04 11.61
CA LEU A 267 -13.72 10.19 11.85
C LEU A 267 -14.54 10.45 10.58
N PRO A 268 -15.66 9.73 10.38
CA PRO A 268 -16.42 9.80 9.13
C PRO A 268 -17.30 11.06 9.01
N THR A 269 -17.59 11.72 10.14
CA THR A 269 -18.45 12.91 10.21
C THR A 269 -17.75 14.04 10.97
N ALA A 270 -18.34 15.24 10.92
CA ALA A 270 -17.88 16.39 11.68
C ALA A 270 -17.73 16.07 13.17
N GLY A 271 -16.71 16.64 13.80
CA GLY A 271 -16.37 16.35 15.18
C GLY A 271 -14.89 16.53 15.48
N LYS A 272 -14.47 16.10 16.67
CA LYS A 272 -13.09 16.21 17.13
C LYS A 272 -12.67 14.92 17.83
N ARG A 273 -11.47 14.43 17.53
CA ARG A 273 -10.89 13.24 18.17
C ARG A 273 -9.41 13.44 18.46
N THR A 274 -8.98 13.00 19.63
CA THR A 274 -7.56 12.85 19.95
C THR A 274 -7.16 11.40 19.69
N VAL A 275 -6.10 11.18 18.93
CA VAL A 275 -5.62 9.86 18.53
C VAL A 275 -4.14 9.75 18.84
N ARG A 276 -3.72 8.63 19.44
CA ARG A 276 -2.31 8.26 19.52
C ARG A 276 -2.01 7.33 18.35
N LEU A 277 -1.15 7.79 17.44
CA LEU A 277 -0.71 7.06 16.27
C LEU A 277 0.62 6.38 16.61
N ASN A 278 0.64 5.06 16.60
CA ASN A 278 1.85 4.26 16.73
C ASN A 278 2.56 4.17 15.39
N ALA A 279 3.89 4.33 15.42
CA ALA A 279 4.76 4.28 14.25
C ALA A 279 4.42 3.12 13.31
N ILE A 280 4.31 3.38 12.00
CA ILE A 280 3.95 2.39 10.98
C ILE A 280 5.05 1.34 10.77
N GLU A 281 6.27 1.62 11.20
CA GLU A 281 7.40 0.70 11.06
C GLU A 281 7.36 -0.43 12.12
N ARG A 282 6.42 -0.39 13.07
CA ARG A 282 6.29 -1.36 14.17
C ARG A 282 4.93 -2.05 14.16
N THR A 283 4.81 -3.23 14.75
CA THR A 283 3.52 -3.92 14.89
C THR A 283 2.64 -3.32 15.99
N GLY A 284 1.31 -3.46 15.85
CA GLY A 284 0.33 -3.15 16.88
C GLY A 284 0.02 -1.66 17.12
N GLY A 285 -1.02 -1.41 17.92
CA GLY A 285 -1.52 -0.06 18.19
C GLY A 285 -2.27 0.57 17.00
N THR A 286 -2.82 1.77 17.21
CA THR A 286 -3.52 2.53 16.17
C THR A 286 -2.49 3.06 15.18
N LYS A 287 -2.64 2.75 13.90
CA LYS A 287 -1.65 3.08 12.85
C LYS A 287 -1.99 4.35 12.09
N ILE A 288 -3.23 4.46 11.68
CA ILE A 288 -3.70 5.57 10.88
C ILE A 288 -4.93 6.20 11.50
N ALA A 289 -5.11 7.49 11.23
CA ALA A 289 -6.36 8.17 11.43
C ALA A 289 -6.89 8.69 10.10
N VAL A 290 -8.18 8.49 9.84
CA VAL A 290 -8.81 8.77 8.54
C VAL A 290 -9.96 9.75 8.72
N LEU A 291 -9.97 10.78 7.88
CA LEU A 291 -11.05 11.77 7.76
C LEU A 291 -11.57 11.77 6.32
N PRO A 292 -12.65 11.03 6.02
CA PRO A 292 -13.34 11.14 4.74
C PRO A 292 -13.79 12.57 4.48
N THR A 293 -13.53 13.07 3.28
CA THR A 293 -13.90 14.41 2.81
C THR A 293 -14.94 14.36 1.69
N GLY A 294 -15.19 13.18 1.12
CA GLY A 294 -16.18 12.93 0.07
C GLY A 294 -16.37 11.42 -0.17
N PRO A 295 -17.10 11.03 -1.24
CA PRO A 295 -17.36 9.62 -1.54
C PRO A 295 -16.11 8.79 -1.87
N THR A 296 -15.08 9.44 -2.42
CA THR A 296 -13.82 8.80 -2.86
C THR A 296 -12.59 9.49 -2.28
N THR A 297 -12.76 10.47 -1.40
CA THR A 297 -11.66 11.31 -0.91
C THR A 297 -11.54 11.29 0.60
N ALA A 298 -10.32 11.29 1.11
CA ALA A 298 -10.02 11.41 2.54
C ALA A 298 -8.68 12.10 2.79
N TYR A 299 -8.49 12.59 4.01
CA TYR A 299 -7.17 12.82 4.58
C TYR A 299 -6.80 11.69 5.53
N VAL A 300 -5.55 11.29 5.51
CA VAL A 300 -4.99 10.28 6.42
C VAL A 300 -3.78 10.86 7.13
N ALA A 301 -3.66 10.53 8.41
CA ALA A 301 -2.48 10.83 9.22
C ALA A 301 -1.89 9.55 9.81
N GLU A 302 -0.58 9.42 9.72
CA GLU A 302 0.18 8.29 10.27
C GLU A 302 1.49 8.76 10.91
N SER A 303 2.04 7.94 11.82
CA SER A 303 3.31 8.22 12.48
C SER A 303 4.44 7.50 11.75
N ARG A 304 5.48 8.25 11.33
CA ARG A 304 6.66 7.76 10.61
C ARG A 304 7.95 7.91 11.40
N ARG A 305 8.82 6.91 11.36
CA ARG A 305 10.10 6.84 12.08
C ARG A 305 11.18 6.26 11.17
N ALA A 306 12.43 6.65 11.44
CA ALA A 306 13.59 6.12 10.73
C ALA A 306 13.91 4.68 11.19
N LEU A 307 13.06 3.70 10.84
CA LEU A 307 13.15 2.31 11.27
C LEU A 307 12.84 1.37 10.09
N GLY A 308 13.43 0.17 10.10
CA GLY A 308 13.19 -0.81 9.05
C GLY A 308 13.58 -0.30 7.66
N ALA A 309 12.69 -0.43 6.69
CA ALA A 309 12.92 0.08 5.34
C ALA A 309 12.99 1.62 5.28
N ASP A 310 12.44 2.32 6.28
CA ASP A 310 12.50 3.78 6.41
C ASP A 310 13.75 4.27 7.15
N ALA A 311 14.75 3.41 7.39
CA ALA A 311 15.95 3.77 8.17
C ALA A 311 16.72 5.01 7.64
N LYS A 312 16.48 5.42 6.39
CA LYS A 312 17.11 6.60 5.76
C LYS A 312 16.22 7.85 5.77
N ALA A 313 15.09 7.82 6.48
CA ALA A 313 14.11 8.91 6.48
C ALA A 313 14.75 10.27 6.78
N CYS A 314 14.52 11.25 5.89
CA CYS A 314 15.01 12.62 6.03
C CYS A 314 14.25 13.41 7.11
N SER A 315 13.05 12.99 7.46
CA SER A 315 12.28 13.53 8.56
C SER A 315 11.44 12.46 9.25
N THR A 316 11.02 12.68 10.49
CA THR A 316 10.18 11.75 11.26
C THR A 316 9.12 12.51 12.03
N GLY A 317 7.93 11.94 12.20
CA GLY A 317 6.80 12.64 12.82
C GLY A 317 5.49 12.18 12.23
N VAL A 318 4.52 13.08 12.10
CA VAL A 318 3.21 12.76 11.52
C VAL A 318 3.23 13.07 10.03
N LEU A 319 3.10 12.05 9.19
CA LEU A 319 2.86 12.23 7.76
C LEU A 319 1.36 12.41 7.54
N ILE A 320 1.00 13.41 6.72
CA ILE A 320 -0.39 13.72 6.36
C ILE A 320 -0.48 13.67 4.84
N TYR A 321 -1.48 12.96 4.33
CA TYR A 321 -1.69 12.83 2.88
C TYR A 321 -3.18 12.83 2.54
N ARG A 322 -3.51 13.32 1.35
CA ARG A 322 -4.83 13.22 0.73
C ARG A 322 -4.87 11.97 -0.13
N ILE A 323 -6.00 11.27 -0.12
CA ILE A 323 -6.33 10.17 -1.03
C ILE A 323 -7.53 10.56 -1.87
N ASP A 324 -7.53 10.08 -3.11
CA ASP A 324 -8.64 10.11 -4.05
C ASP A 324 -8.72 8.80 -4.83
N THR A 325 -9.64 7.91 -4.42
CA THR A 325 -9.79 6.57 -5.01
C THR A 325 -10.34 6.58 -6.43
N ALA A 326 -10.82 7.74 -6.93
CA ALA A 326 -11.26 7.93 -8.30
C ALA A 326 -10.17 8.48 -9.22
N THR A 327 -9.01 8.87 -8.67
CA THR A 327 -7.89 9.34 -9.48
C THR A 327 -7.12 8.14 -10.03
N GLN A 328 -6.78 8.20 -11.33
CA GLN A 328 -6.11 7.11 -12.02
C GLN A 328 -4.63 6.99 -11.61
N THR A 329 -4.07 5.78 -11.83
CA THR A 329 -2.63 5.55 -11.76
C THR A 329 -1.86 6.60 -12.59
N GLY A 330 -0.73 7.07 -12.07
CA GLY A 330 0.06 8.09 -12.76
C GLY A 330 -0.46 9.54 -12.61
N GLN A 331 -1.59 9.76 -11.93
CA GLN A 331 -2.25 11.08 -11.80
C GLN A 331 -2.29 11.61 -10.34
N GLY A 332 -1.58 10.96 -9.43
CA GLY A 332 -1.49 11.36 -8.01
C GLY A 332 -2.74 11.04 -7.20
N PRO A 333 -3.19 9.76 -7.15
CA PRO A 333 -4.31 9.34 -6.30
C PRO A 333 -3.99 9.46 -4.80
N VAL A 334 -2.71 9.52 -4.45
CA VAL A 334 -2.23 9.94 -3.13
C VAL A 334 -1.37 11.20 -3.29
N GLN A 335 -1.54 12.17 -2.39
CA GLN A 335 -0.73 13.39 -2.36
C GLN A 335 -0.32 13.73 -0.93
N VAL A 336 0.98 13.70 -0.67
CA VAL A 336 1.57 14.07 0.62
C VAL A 336 1.51 15.58 0.82
N VAL A 337 1.08 15.99 2.01
CA VAL A 337 1.10 17.39 2.43
C VAL A 337 2.49 17.70 2.98
N ASN A 338 3.20 18.64 2.36
CA ASN A 338 4.49 19.08 2.87
C ASN A 338 4.31 19.99 4.12
N GLY A 339 4.61 19.46 5.30
CA GLY A 339 4.57 20.20 6.56
C GLY A 339 5.69 21.23 6.75
N ASN A 340 6.77 21.14 5.97
CA ASN A 340 7.97 21.98 6.11
C ASN A 340 8.49 22.51 4.76
N PRO A 341 7.68 23.23 3.96
CA PRO A 341 8.01 23.59 2.58
C PRO A 341 9.18 24.59 2.46
N THR A 342 9.52 25.30 3.54
CA THR A 342 10.62 26.27 3.58
C THR A 342 11.84 25.75 4.34
N ALA A 343 11.88 24.46 4.69
CA ALA A 343 13.00 23.89 5.41
C ALA A 343 14.24 23.81 4.52
N VAL A 344 15.41 23.97 5.14
CA VAL A 344 16.70 23.74 4.48
C VAL A 344 16.86 22.25 4.23
N LEU A 345 17.12 21.88 2.98
CA LEU A 345 17.23 20.47 2.58
C LEU A 345 18.56 19.86 3.05
N PRO A 346 18.53 18.73 3.78
CA PRO A 346 19.72 17.91 3.96
C PRO A 346 20.22 17.35 2.62
N THR A 347 21.52 17.07 2.53
CA THR A 347 22.12 16.43 1.35
C THR A 347 21.44 15.10 1.03
N GLY A 348 20.98 14.94 -0.21
CA GLY A 348 20.31 13.71 -0.66
C GLY A 348 18.80 13.66 -0.38
N CYS A 349 18.22 14.70 0.22
CA CYS A 349 16.78 14.80 0.46
C CYS A 349 16.11 15.77 -0.52
N THR A 350 14.86 15.49 -0.85
CA THR A 350 13.98 16.37 -1.63
C THR A 350 13.06 17.19 -0.70
N PRO A 351 12.43 18.27 -1.19
CA PRO A 351 11.48 19.04 -0.38
C PRO A 351 10.37 18.20 0.26
N LEU A 352 9.88 17.18 -0.44
CA LEU A 352 8.79 16.37 0.06
C LEU A 352 9.26 15.38 1.12
N ASP A 353 10.54 14.96 1.15
CA ASP A 353 11.09 14.08 2.19
C ASP A 353 11.13 14.75 3.59
N LEU A 354 10.87 16.06 3.66
CA LEU A 354 10.70 16.82 4.90
C LEU A 354 9.23 17.04 5.28
N ALA A 355 8.29 16.31 4.68
CA ALA A 355 6.85 16.52 4.87
C ALA A 355 6.35 16.24 6.30
N ALA A 356 7.07 15.46 7.11
CA ALA A 356 6.58 15.03 8.42
C ALA A 356 6.38 16.21 9.40
N PHE A 357 5.14 16.36 9.87
CA PHE A 357 4.74 17.37 10.84
C PHE A 357 5.29 17.04 12.25
N GLN A 358 5.77 18.08 12.93
CA GLN A 358 6.30 18.09 14.29
C GLN A 358 5.29 18.63 15.31
N PRO A 359 5.49 18.36 16.62
CA PRO A 359 4.65 18.92 17.67
C PRO A 359 4.47 20.45 17.56
N GLY A 360 3.23 20.90 17.71
CA GLY A 360 2.86 22.31 17.57
C GLY A 360 2.44 22.70 16.15
N GLN A 361 2.79 21.93 15.13
CA GLN A 361 2.34 22.17 13.76
C GLN A 361 0.93 21.63 13.51
N SER A 362 0.25 22.21 12.52
CA SER A 362 -1.07 21.75 12.08
C SER A 362 -1.27 21.90 10.59
N PHE A 363 -1.96 20.93 10.00
CA PHE A 363 -2.54 21.03 8.67
C PHE A 363 -4.00 21.51 8.78
N THR A 364 -4.44 22.32 7.82
CA THR A 364 -5.85 22.72 7.68
C THR A 364 -6.19 22.78 6.19
N ASP A 365 -7.29 22.12 5.80
CA ASP A 365 -7.92 22.28 4.49
C ASP A 365 -9.27 23.01 4.65
N PRO A 366 -9.34 24.30 4.28
CA PRO A 366 -10.57 25.08 4.39
C PRO A 366 -11.73 24.51 3.56
N ALA A 367 -11.46 23.81 2.45
CA ALA A 367 -12.51 23.33 1.56
C ALA A 367 -13.28 22.16 2.18
N SER A 368 -12.58 21.25 2.86
CA SER A 368 -13.21 20.09 3.52
C SER A 368 -13.50 20.28 5.01
N GLY A 369 -12.98 21.36 5.62
CA GLY A 369 -13.04 21.62 7.07
C GLY A 369 -12.02 20.82 7.88
N VAL A 370 -11.21 19.98 7.23
CA VAL A 370 -10.26 19.10 7.91
C VAL A 370 -9.16 19.92 8.59
N ARG A 371 -8.88 19.56 9.84
CA ARG A 371 -7.73 20.05 10.59
C ARG A 371 -7.08 18.92 11.37
N ILE A 372 -5.76 18.83 11.26
CA ILE A 372 -4.95 17.82 11.93
C ILE A 372 -3.82 18.55 12.66
N GLN A 373 -3.73 18.36 13.98
CA GLN A 373 -2.74 19.02 14.82
C GLN A 373 -1.86 17.99 15.51
N VAL A 374 -0.54 18.16 15.44
CA VAL A 374 0.40 17.31 16.16
C VAL A 374 0.61 17.90 17.55
N ARG A 375 0.31 17.13 18.59
CA ARG A 375 0.38 17.58 20.00
C ARG A 375 1.68 17.19 20.68
N SER A 376 2.13 15.96 20.46
CA SER A 376 3.37 15.45 21.04
C SER A 376 3.95 14.36 20.16
N LYS A 377 5.26 14.19 20.24
CA LYS A 377 6.03 13.16 19.57
C LYS A 377 6.76 12.33 20.62
N GLY A 378 6.44 11.04 20.68
CA GLY A 378 7.18 10.05 21.43
C GLY A 378 8.18 9.29 20.54
N PRO A 379 9.00 8.40 21.15
CA PRO A 379 9.96 7.59 20.39
C PRO A 379 9.32 6.74 19.29
N HIS A 380 8.12 6.21 19.54
CA HIS A 380 7.42 5.28 18.64
C HIS A 380 5.92 5.59 18.46
N ASP A 381 5.49 6.77 18.87
CA ASP A 381 4.12 7.24 18.66
C ASP A 381 4.06 8.77 18.58
N ASP A 382 2.96 9.27 18.03
CA ASP A 382 2.59 10.69 18.02
C ASP A 382 1.17 10.84 18.55
N LEU A 383 0.90 11.92 19.27
CA LEU A 383 -0.45 12.29 19.66
C LEU A 383 -0.96 13.37 18.71
N VAL A 384 -2.07 13.11 18.03
CA VAL A 384 -2.73 14.06 17.12
C VAL A 384 -4.12 14.42 17.59
N VAL A 385 -4.56 15.63 17.23
CA VAL A 385 -5.95 16.08 17.38
C VAL A 385 -6.49 16.35 15.98
N LEU A 386 -7.55 15.65 15.64
CA LEU A 386 -8.22 15.67 14.35
C LEU A 386 -9.57 16.37 14.54
N SER A 387 -9.95 17.23 13.62
CA SER A 387 -11.28 17.82 13.58
C SER A 387 -11.76 18.07 12.16
N ARG A 388 -13.07 18.04 11.97
CA ARG A 388 -13.76 18.41 10.74
C ARG A 388 -15.06 19.13 11.06
#